data_AF-A0A0F7UBZ2-F1
#
_entry.id   AF-A0A0F7UBZ2-F1
#
_cell.length_a   1.000
_cell.length_b   1.000
_cell.length_c   1.000
_cell.angle_alpha   90.00
_cell.angle_beta   90.00
_cell.angle_gamma   90.00
#
_symmetry.space_group_name_H-M   'P 1'
#
loop_
_entity.id
_entity.type
_entity.pdbx_description
1 polymer ?
#
loop_
_entity_poly.entity_id
_entity_poly.type
_entity_poly.pdbx_seq_one_letter_code
_entity_poly.pdbx_strand_id
1 'polypeptide(L)'
;MASHVLVPLYDRLQAQLGEAVQLYRRVLRAHRTHLGATPMRQLADKFARAEFRAHLAAASEAATHISTASAGCKHTEDPDVPPGFPTTGEASESVQSDGGSPGCPSASAIAAFPPFGGSGSVTRSGDAAQETLSGERGDPQSANEPTGNAAALHAHQASGAREVAEAENVSKQLDLFTDAWREYLAFADKRGLRLGRHLRPAQRQLLSEDQKQQLQSIKDAHRLFREQSHKADELQ
;
A
#
# COMPACT_ATOMS: atom_id res chain seq x y z
N MET A 1 -23.94 -12.97 13.44
CA MET A 1 -23.72 -11.67 14.11
C MET A 1 -22.51 -10.90 13.55
N ALA A 2 -21.44 -11.55 13.09
CA ALA A 2 -20.28 -10.87 12.48
C ALA A 2 -20.63 -9.98 11.26
N SER A 3 -21.65 -10.36 10.47
CA SER A 3 -22.13 -9.58 9.33
C SER A 3 -22.59 -8.16 9.68
N HIS A 4 -23.13 -7.93 10.88
CA HIS A 4 -23.60 -6.60 11.30
C HIS A 4 -22.45 -5.63 11.63
N VAL A 5 -21.26 -6.14 11.96
CA VAL A 5 -20.10 -5.31 12.30
C VAL A 5 -19.26 -5.00 11.07
N LEU A 6 -19.15 -5.94 10.13
CA LEU A 6 -18.34 -5.78 8.93
C LEU A 6 -18.91 -4.74 7.96
N VAL A 7 -20.23 -4.69 7.76
CA VAL A 7 -20.86 -3.75 6.80
C VAL A 7 -20.53 -2.28 7.13
N PRO A 8 -20.72 -1.78 8.37
CA PRO A 8 -20.32 -0.41 8.72
C PRO A 8 -18.82 -0.11 8.55
N LEU A 9 -17.96 -1.13 8.73
CA LEU A 9 -16.50 -0.96 8.55
C LEU A 9 -16.15 -0.77 7.08
N TYR A 10 -16.78 -1.53 6.17
CA TYR A 10 -16.60 -1.35 4.74
C TYR A 10 -17.10 0.02 4.26
N ASP A 11 -18.27 0.47 4.74
CA ASP A 11 -18.80 1.79 4.41
C ASP A 11 -17.85 2.91 4.88
N ARG A 12 -17.28 2.78 6.09
CA ARG A 12 -16.28 3.71 6.60
C ARG A 12 -15.02 3.73 5.75
N LEU A 13 -14.46 2.56 5.42
CA LEU A 13 -13.27 2.45 4.57
C LEU A 13 -13.53 3.07 3.19
N GLN A 14 -14.69 2.79 2.58
CA GLN A 14 -15.05 3.36 1.30
C GLN A 14 -15.16 4.88 1.35
N ALA A 15 -15.75 5.44 2.41
CA ALA A 15 -15.81 6.88 2.62
C ALA A 15 -14.41 7.49 2.78
N GLN A 16 -13.52 6.87 3.56
CA GLN A 16 -12.14 7.30 3.74
C GLN A 16 -11.34 7.25 2.44
N LEU A 17 -11.50 6.19 1.63
CA LEU A 17 -10.86 6.11 0.30
C LEU A 17 -11.36 7.25 -0.62
N GLY A 18 -12.66 7.53 -0.60
CA GLY A 18 -13.24 8.66 -1.33
C GLY A 18 -12.60 9.99 -0.93
N GLU A 19 -12.39 10.20 0.36
CA GLU A 19 -11.72 11.39 0.88
C GLU A 19 -10.24 11.47 0.45
N ALA A 20 -9.50 10.36 0.60
CA ALA A 20 -8.09 10.28 0.21
C ALA A 20 -7.89 10.62 -1.28
N VAL A 21 -8.78 10.15 -2.16
CA VAL A 21 -8.76 10.50 -3.60
C VAL A 21 -9.00 12.00 -3.81
N GLN A 22 -9.90 12.61 -3.05
CA GLN A 22 -10.16 14.05 -3.15
C GLN A 22 -8.94 14.86 -2.69
N LEU A 23 -8.32 14.49 -1.57
CA LEU A 23 -7.08 15.09 -1.09
C LEU A 23 -5.96 14.95 -2.12
N TYR A 24 -5.84 13.78 -2.74
CA TYR A 24 -4.86 13.58 -3.80
C TYR A 24 -5.01 14.55 -4.97
N ARG A 25 -6.24 14.73 -5.45
CA ARG A 25 -6.53 15.72 -6.49
C ARG A 25 -6.24 17.16 -6.03
N ARG A 26 -6.45 17.48 -4.75
CA ARG A 26 -6.12 18.80 -4.20
C ARG A 26 -4.61 19.02 -4.15
N VAL A 27 -3.83 18.02 -3.73
CA VAL A 27 -2.35 18.08 -3.72
C VAL A 27 -1.80 18.36 -5.11
N LEU A 28 -2.27 17.64 -6.13
CA LEU A 28 -1.84 17.88 -7.50
C LEU A 28 -2.23 19.28 -8.02
N ARG A 29 -3.34 19.85 -7.56
CA ARG A 29 -3.71 21.24 -7.87
C ARG A 29 -2.77 22.22 -7.17
N ALA A 30 -2.48 22.00 -5.89
CA ALA A 30 -1.52 22.80 -5.12
C ALA A 30 -0.12 22.79 -5.76
N HIS A 31 0.33 21.66 -6.29
CA HIS A 31 1.59 21.60 -7.05
C HIS A 31 1.56 22.51 -8.28
N ARG A 32 0.47 22.54 -9.03
CA ARG A 32 0.34 23.39 -10.22
C ARG A 32 0.32 24.87 -9.86
N THR A 33 -0.36 25.25 -8.78
CA THR A 33 -0.46 26.64 -8.33
C THR A 33 0.85 27.15 -7.74
N HIS A 34 1.56 26.33 -6.95
CA HIS A 34 2.72 26.80 -6.19
C HIS A 34 4.08 26.48 -6.82
N LEU A 35 4.23 25.40 -7.60
CA LEU A 35 5.52 24.97 -8.15
C LEU A 35 5.77 25.44 -9.60
N GLY A 36 4.82 26.12 -10.23
CA GLY A 36 4.95 26.63 -11.60
C GLY A 36 5.18 25.54 -12.66
N ALA A 37 5.59 25.94 -13.88
CA ALA A 37 5.90 25.02 -14.99
C ALA A 37 7.33 24.46 -14.91
N THR A 38 7.75 24.05 -13.72
CA THR A 38 9.15 23.70 -13.41
C THR A 38 9.32 22.17 -13.41
N PRO A 39 10.49 21.60 -13.77
CA PRO A 39 10.81 20.17 -13.54
C PRO A 39 10.48 19.68 -12.12
N MET A 40 10.51 20.59 -11.15
CA MET A 40 10.14 20.33 -9.76
C MET A 40 8.67 19.96 -9.57
N ARG A 41 7.75 20.54 -10.34
CA ARG A 41 6.34 20.13 -10.33
C ARG A 41 6.21 18.67 -10.75
N GLN A 42 6.91 18.29 -11.82
CA GLN A 42 6.87 16.91 -12.32
C GLN A 42 7.42 15.93 -11.28
N LEU A 43 8.51 16.29 -10.58
CA LEU A 43 9.08 15.46 -9.53
C LEU A 43 8.10 15.32 -8.34
N ALA A 44 7.51 16.43 -7.88
CA ALA A 44 6.54 16.42 -6.80
C ALA A 44 5.28 15.61 -7.16
N ASP A 45 4.78 15.74 -8.39
CA ASP A 45 3.65 14.96 -8.90
C ASP A 45 3.98 13.45 -8.97
N LYS A 46 5.19 13.09 -9.42
CA LYS A 46 5.65 11.70 -9.43
C LYS A 46 5.72 11.12 -8.02
N PHE A 47 6.27 11.88 -7.07
CA PHE A 47 6.34 11.46 -5.67
C PHE A 47 4.95 11.27 -5.07
N ALA A 48 4.06 12.26 -5.19
CA ALA A 48 2.68 12.16 -4.68
C ALA A 48 1.92 10.96 -5.29
N ARG A 49 2.13 10.66 -6.58
CA ARG A 49 1.56 9.47 -7.23
C ARG A 49 2.11 8.17 -6.66
N ALA A 50 3.41 8.09 -6.41
CA ALA A 50 4.05 6.91 -5.86
C ALA A 50 3.56 6.65 -4.43
N GLU A 51 3.58 7.67 -3.57
CA GLU A 51 3.06 7.60 -2.19
C GLU A 51 1.59 7.19 -2.17
N PHE A 52 0.73 7.84 -2.97
CA PHE A 52 -0.69 7.50 -3.01
C PHE A 52 -0.94 6.06 -3.43
N ARG A 53 -0.18 5.56 -4.43
CA ARG A 53 -0.27 4.16 -4.87
C ARG A 53 0.22 3.19 -3.80
N ALA A 54 1.33 3.49 -3.13
CA ALA A 54 1.87 2.61 -2.08
C ALA A 54 0.88 2.45 -0.93
N HIS A 55 0.28 3.55 -0.46
CA HIS A 55 -0.73 3.51 0.60
C HIS A 55 -2.04 2.82 0.16
N LEU A 56 -2.50 3.06 -1.07
CA LEU A 56 -3.67 2.33 -1.60
C LEU A 56 -3.41 0.84 -1.78
N ALA A 57 -2.22 0.46 -2.24
CA ALA A 57 -1.83 -0.94 -2.37
C ALA A 57 -1.83 -1.62 -1.01
N ALA A 58 -1.16 -1.03 -0.02
CA ALA A 58 -1.15 -1.54 1.36
C ALA A 58 -2.56 -1.68 1.96
N ALA A 59 -3.43 -0.68 1.73
CA ALA A 59 -4.83 -0.75 2.17
C ALA A 59 -5.61 -1.85 1.44
N SER A 60 -5.37 -2.05 0.14
CA SER A 60 -6.03 -3.08 -0.66
C SER A 60 -5.56 -4.50 -0.31
N GLU A 61 -4.27 -4.71 -0.06
CA GLU A 61 -3.70 -5.99 0.35
C GLU A 61 -4.33 -6.45 1.66
N ALA A 62 -4.38 -5.55 2.64
CA ALA A 62 -5.04 -5.83 3.91
C ALA A 62 -6.56 -6.07 3.76
N ALA A 63 -7.22 -5.46 2.76
CA ALA A 63 -8.61 -5.78 2.44
C ALA A 63 -8.80 -7.16 1.79
N THR A 64 -7.85 -7.61 0.94
CA THR A 64 -7.92 -8.92 0.28
C THR A 64 -7.70 -10.09 1.24
N HIS A 65 -6.90 -9.90 2.29
CA HIS A 65 -6.73 -10.89 3.37
C HIS A 65 -8.04 -11.20 4.09
N ILE A 66 -8.94 -10.21 4.19
CA ILE A 66 -10.27 -10.39 4.79
C ILE A 66 -11.17 -11.24 3.88
N SER A 67 -11.20 -10.96 2.58
CA SER A 67 -12.08 -11.67 1.64
C SER A 67 -11.70 -13.15 1.44
N THR A 68 -10.39 -13.45 1.46
CA THR A 68 -9.89 -14.82 1.27
C THR A 68 -10.10 -15.72 2.49
N ALA A 69 -9.99 -15.17 3.71
CA ALA A 69 -10.30 -15.90 4.94
C ALA A 69 -11.78 -16.35 4.99
N SER A 70 -12.70 -15.50 4.51
CA SER A 70 -14.12 -15.84 4.44
C SER A 70 -14.46 -16.90 3.37
N ALA A 71 -13.72 -16.98 2.27
CA ALA A 71 -14.00 -17.89 1.15
C ALA A 71 -13.42 -19.31 1.33
N GLY A 72 -12.53 -19.51 2.31
CA GLY A 72 -11.83 -20.77 2.58
C GLY A 72 -12.67 -21.86 3.25
N CYS A 73 -13.88 -21.57 3.75
CA CYS A 73 -14.82 -22.58 4.22
C CYS A 73 -15.55 -23.24 3.05
N LYS A 74 -14.80 -23.82 2.11
CA LYS A 74 -15.38 -24.77 1.15
C LYS A 74 -15.66 -26.06 1.89
N HIS A 75 -16.95 -26.22 2.18
CA HIS A 75 -17.70 -27.47 2.31
C HIS A 75 -16.87 -28.66 1.80
N THR A 76 -16.39 -29.50 2.71
CA THR A 76 -16.03 -30.87 2.38
C THR A 76 -17.34 -31.55 1.98
N GLU A 77 -17.71 -31.43 0.70
CA GLU A 77 -18.66 -32.35 0.11
C GLU A 77 -18.03 -33.72 0.18
N ASP A 78 -18.65 -34.56 1.02
CA ASP A 78 -18.42 -35.99 1.11
C ASP A 78 -18.42 -36.59 -0.30
N PRO A 79 -17.32 -37.21 -0.76
CA PRO A 79 -17.31 -37.92 -2.02
C PRO A 79 -17.92 -39.31 -1.82
N ASP A 80 -19.25 -39.40 -1.81
CA ASP A 80 -19.95 -40.69 -1.91
C ASP A 80 -20.86 -40.70 -3.15
N VAL A 81 -20.25 -40.46 -4.32
CA VAL A 81 -20.89 -40.69 -5.61
C VAL A 81 -20.10 -41.77 -6.37
N PRO A 82 -20.72 -42.93 -6.65
CA PRO A 82 -20.04 -44.05 -7.29
C PRO A 82 -19.78 -43.79 -8.79
N PRO A 83 -18.76 -44.44 -9.38
CA PRO A 83 -18.35 -44.23 -10.76
C PRO A 83 -19.25 -45.00 -11.73
N GLY A 84 -19.85 -44.30 -12.71
CA GLY A 84 -20.66 -44.90 -13.78
C GLY A 84 -20.83 -43.98 -14.99
N PHE A 85 -19.89 -44.11 -15.94
CA PHE A 85 -19.85 -43.82 -17.39
C PHE A 85 -21.19 -43.62 -18.17
N PRO A 86 -21.17 -43.30 -19.49
CA PRO A 86 -20.36 -42.37 -20.32
C PRO A 86 -21.23 -41.53 -21.32
N THR A 87 -20.57 -40.87 -22.30
CA THR A 87 -21.09 -40.61 -23.69
C THR A 87 -22.03 -39.40 -23.82
N THR A 88 -22.03 -38.50 -24.83
CA THR A 88 -21.26 -38.16 -26.04
C THR A 88 -21.91 -36.89 -26.61
N GLY A 89 -21.15 -36.07 -27.37
CA GLY A 89 -21.68 -35.02 -28.26
C GLY A 89 -21.77 -33.63 -27.60
N GLU A 90 -21.54 -32.51 -28.26
CA GLU A 90 -21.32 -32.21 -29.67
C GLU A 90 -20.57 -30.87 -29.76
N ALA A 91 -19.95 -30.66 -30.91
CA ALA A 91 -19.28 -29.43 -31.30
C ALA A 91 -20.28 -28.29 -31.52
N SER A 92 -19.88 -27.09 -31.10
CA SER A 92 -20.22 -25.78 -31.70
C SER A 92 -19.39 -24.73 -30.95
N GLU A 93 -18.99 -23.59 -31.48
CA GLU A 93 -18.75 -23.08 -32.82
C GLU A 93 -18.03 -21.73 -32.57
N SER A 94 -17.16 -21.36 -33.49
CA SER A 94 -16.34 -20.15 -33.43
C SER A 94 -17.21 -18.89 -33.50
N VAL A 95 -17.01 -17.93 -32.58
CA VAL A 95 -17.37 -16.51 -32.81
C VAL A 95 -16.15 -15.64 -32.54
N GLN A 96 -15.44 -15.35 -33.63
CA GLN A 96 -14.52 -14.22 -33.74
C GLN A 96 -15.31 -12.93 -33.57
N SER A 97 -15.03 -12.17 -32.51
CA SER A 97 -15.42 -10.76 -32.43
C SER A 97 -14.19 -9.92 -32.75
N ASP A 98 -14.10 -9.58 -34.04
CA ASP A 98 -13.17 -8.59 -34.58
C ASP A 98 -13.69 -7.20 -34.17
N GLY A 99 -13.00 -6.58 -33.23
CA GLY A 99 -13.35 -5.29 -32.64
C GLY A 99 -12.16 -4.36 -32.69
N GLY A 100 -11.93 -3.76 -33.85
CA GLY A 100 -10.90 -2.76 -34.10
C GLY A 100 -10.97 -1.60 -33.11
N SER A 101 -9.89 -1.43 -32.35
CA SER A 101 -9.70 -0.28 -31.45
C SER A 101 -8.77 0.73 -32.14
N PRO A 102 -9.18 2.00 -32.31
CA PRO A 102 -8.39 3.00 -33.02
C PRO A 102 -7.15 3.43 -32.22
N GLY A 103 -6.08 3.67 -32.95
CA GLY A 103 -4.72 3.78 -32.45
C GLY A 103 -4.50 4.83 -31.37
N CYS A 104 -3.83 4.40 -30.31
CA CYS A 104 -3.13 5.27 -29.37
C CYS A 104 -1.79 5.69 -29.97
N PRO A 105 -1.47 7.00 -30.05
CA PRO A 105 -0.13 7.42 -30.43
C PRO A 105 0.87 7.05 -29.34
N SER A 106 1.87 6.29 -29.78
CA SER A 106 3.21 6.07 -29.21
C SER A 106 3.55 6.94 -27.99
N ALA A 107 3.38 6.37 -26.80
CA ALA A 107 3.96 6.91 -25.57
C ALA A 107 5.46 6.55 -25.56
N SER A 108 6.29 7.58 -25.68
CA SER A 108 7.73 7.51 -25.54
C SER A 108 8.13 6.73 -24.29
N ALA A 109 9.14 5.87 -24.48
CA ALA A 109 9.82 5.06 -23.48
C ALA A 109 10.01 5.82 -22.15
N ILE A 110 9.21 5.46 -21.15
CA ILE A 110 9.45 5.86 -19.77
C ILE A 110 10.54 4.91 -19.27
N ALA A 111 11.76 5.43 -19.16
CA ALA A 111 12.88 4.73 -18.53
C ALA A 111 12.41 4.16 -17.18
N ALA A 112 12.43 2.83 -17.09
CA ALA A 112 12.23 2.09 -15.85
C ALA A 112 13.36 2.46 -14.90
N PHE A 113 13.09 3.36 -13.96
CA PHE A 113 13.91 3.49 -12.77
C PHE A 113 13.50 2.38 -11.80
N PRO A 114 14.47 1.73 -11.12
CA PRO A 114 14.17 0.63 -10.21
C PRO A 114 13.24 1.12 -9.08
N PRO A 115 12.34 0.25 -8.58
CA PRO A 115 11.54 0.57 -7.41
C PRO A 115 12.52 0.83 -6.25
N PHE A 116 12.42 2.00 -5.64
CA PHE A 116 13.14 2.34 -4.42
C PHE A 116 12.50 1.54 -3.27
N GLY A 117 12.84 0.25 -3.21
CA GLY A 117 12.49 -0.68 -2.15
C GLY A 117 13.31 -0.36 -0.92
N GLY A 118 12.79 0.53 -0.08
CA GLY A 118 13.32 0.84 1.25
C GLY A 118 12.32 0.47 2.33
N SER A 119 11.78 -0.75 2.30
CA SER A 119 11.01 -1.30 3.42
C SER A 119 12.01 -1.72 4.50
N GLY A 120 12.49 -0.73 5.27
CA GLY A 120 13.32 -0.95 6.45
C GLY A 120 12.46 -1.46 7.60
N SER A 121 12.13 -2.75 7.59
CA SER A 121 11.64 -3.43 8.79
C SER A 121 12.80 -3.48 9.80
N VAL A 122 12.80 -2.55 10.75
CA VAL A 122 13.70 -2.55 11.90
C VAL A 122 13.36 -3.77 12.75
N THR A 123 14.07 -4.88 12.55
CA THR A 123 14.10 -5.99 13.50
C THR A 123 14.91 -5.55 14.70
N ARG A 124 14.21 -5.26 15.80
CA ARG A 124 14.79 -5.02 17.12
C ARG A 124 15.38 -6.35 17.63
N SER A 125 16.67 -6.58 17.42
CA SER A 125 17.43 -7.63 18.12
C SER A 125 17.49 -7.27 19.60
N GLY A 126 16.58 -7.87 20.38
CA GLY A 126 16.67 -7.96 21.83
C GLY A 126 17.44 -9.23 22.18
N ASP A 127 18.68 -9.03 22.60
CA ASP A 127 19.52 -10.01 23.28
C ASP A 127 18.84 -10.40 24.60
N ALA A 128 18.52 -11.68 24.77
CA ALA A 128 18.03 -12.23 26.03
C ALA A 128 18.56 -13.65 26.17
N ALA A 129 19.68 -13.76 26.86
CA ALA A 129 20.18 -15.01 27.42
C ALA A 129 19.13 -15.61 28.37
N GLN A 130 18.76 -16.87 28.13
CA GLN A 130 18.26 -17.75 29.17
C GLN A 130 18.98 -19.09 29.08
N GLU A 131 19.82 -19.33 30.08
CA GLU A 131 20.17 -20.66 30.57
C GLU A 131 18.91 -21.37 31.05
N THR A 132 18.67 -22.61 30.63
CA THR A 132 18.04 -23.63 31.48
C THR A 132 18.28 -25.02 30.89
N LEU A 133 19.26 -25.69 31.50
CA LEU A 133 19.26 -27.07 32.01
C LEU A 133 18.31 -28.13 31.41
N SER A 134 18.98 -29.19 30.96
CA SER A 134 18.61 -30.61 30.93
C SER A 134 17.44 -31.07 31.81
N GLY A 135 16.60 -31.97 31.30
CA GLY A 135 15.75 -32.79 32.16
C GLY A 135 14.69 -33.63 31.47
N GLU A 136 14.96 -34.94 31.41
CA GLU A 136 14.04 -36.07 31.38
C GLU A 136 13.17 -36.39 30.14
N ARG A 137 13.56 -37.53 29.56
CA ARG A 137 12.86 -38.38 28.64
C ARG A 137 11.90 -39.27 29.45
N GLY A 138 10.60 -39.07 29.29
CA GLY A 138 9.54 -39.94 29.80
C GLY A 138 8.54 -40.25 28.69
N ASP A 139 8.58 -41.48 28.20
CA ASP A 139 7.68 -42.03 27.18
C ASP A 139 6.30 -42.40 27.79
N PRO A 140 5.28 -42.64 26.92
CA PRO A 140 3.91 -42.23 27.16
C PRO A 140 3.02 -43.39 27.57
N GLN A 141 1.99 -43.12 28.37
CA GLN A 141 0.80 -43.98 28.32
C GLN A 141 -0.43 -43.32 28.93
N SER A 142 -1.54 -43.57 28.23
CA SER A 142 -2.88 -43.75 28.77
C SER A 142 -3.85 -42.58 28.60
N ALA A 143 -4.60 -42.71 27.50
CA ALA A 143 -6.06 -42.77 27.48
C ALA A 143 -6.82 -41.69 28.26
N ASN A 144 -7.40 -40.76 27.51
CA ASN A 144 -8.85 -40.56 27.45
C ASN A 144 -9.11 -39.51 26.37
N GLU A 145 -9.63 -39.94 25.21
CA GLU A 145 -10.12 -39.01 24.19
C GLU A 145 -11.50 -38.48 24.60
N PRO A 146 -11.66 -37.16 24.88
CA PRO A 146 -12.96 -36.55 24.98
C PRO A 146 -13.29 -35.90 23.64
N THR A 147 -14.21 -36.53 22.92
CA THR A 147 -15.27 -35.86 22.14
C THR A 147 -14.81 -34.67 21.27
N GLY A 148 -14.35 -34.98 20.05
CA GLY A 148 -13.79 -34.06 19.06
C GLY A 148 -14.70 -32.97 18.46
N ASN A 149 -15.83 -32.63 19.08
CA ASN A 149 -16.82 -31.71 18.48
C ASN A 149 -16.78 -30.28 19.06
N ALA A 150 -16.19 -30.06 20.24
CA ALA A 150 -16.15 -28.72 20.86
C ALA A 150 -15.01 -27.83 20.32
N ALA A 151 -13.91 -28.42 19.84
CA ALA A 151 -12.74 -27.68 19.34
C ALA A 151 -13.03 -26.93 18.01
N ALA A 152 -13.85 -27.52 17.14
CA ALA A 152 -14.18 -26.91 15.84
C ALA A 152 -14.99 -25.61 15.97
N LEU A 153 -15.88 -25.51 16.97
CA LEU A 153 -16.71 -24.32 17.21
C LEU A 153 -15.90 -23.11 17.69
N HIS A 154 -14.81 -23.33 18.44
CA HIS A 154 -13.94 -22.24 18.89
C HIS A 154 -13.04 -21.68 17.77
N ALA A 155 -12.64 -22.50 16.81
CA ALA A 155 -11.79 -22.07 15.70
C ALA A 155 -12.46 -21.02 14.79
N HIS A 156 -13.78 -21.15 14.55
CA HIS A 156 -14.52 -20.22 13.69
C HIS A 156 -14.72 -18.83 14.32
N GLN A 157 -14.84 -18.73 15.66
CA GLN A 157 -14.95 -17.43 16.34
C GLN A 157 -13.64 -16.63 16.29
N ALA A 158 -12.49 -17.29 16.32
CA ALA A 158 -11.18 -16.63 16.28
C ALA A 158 -10.90 -15.95 14.93
N SER A 159 -11.43 -16.48 13.81
CA SER A 159 -11.22 -15.92 12.47
C SER A 159 -11.85 -14.53 12.31
N GLY A 160 -13.13 -14.38 12.68
CA GLY A 160 -13.85 -13.12 12.51
C GLY A 160 -13.28 -11.97 13.35
N ALA A 161 -12.78 -12.27 14.55
CA ALA A 161 -12.15 -11.24 15.39
C ALA A 161 -10.85 -10.70 14.77
N ARG A 162 -10.07 -11.55 14.11
CA ARG A 162 -8.83 -11.15 13.42
C ARG A 162 -9.11 -10.26 12.22
N GLU A 163 -10.11 -10.62 11.40
CA GLU A 163 -10.52 -9.84 10.23
C GLU A 163 -10.98 -8.42 10.62
N VAL A 164 -11.79 -8.31 11.67
CA VAL A 164 -12.23 -7.00 12.19
C VAL A 164 -11.05 -6.17 12.69
N ALA A 165 -10.11 -6.77 13.43
CA ALA A 165 -8.92 -6.08 13.92
C ALA A 165 -8.01 -5.58 12.78
N GLU A 166 -7.88 -6.37 11.71
CA GLU A 166 -7.11 -5.99 10.53
C GLU A 166 -7.78 -4.84 9.76
N ALA A 167 -9.10 -4.92 9.52
CA ALA A 167 -9.87 -3.84 8.89
C ALA A 167 -9.77 -2.52 9.68
N GLU A 168 -9.86 -2.61 11.00
CA GLU A 168 -9.66 -1.45 11.88
C GLU A 168 -8.24 -0.86 11.78
N ASN A 169 -7.23 -1.71 11.65
CA ASN A 169 -5.84 -1.27 11.47
C ASN A 169 -5.68 -0.52 10.14
N VAL A 170 -6.25 -1.04 9.05
CA VAL A 170 -6.26 -0.36 7.74
C VAL A 170 -6.95 0.99 7.83
N SER A 171 -8.12 1.05 8.47
CA SER A 171 -8.83 2.31 8.70
C SER A 171 -7.95 3.31 9.44
N LYS A 172 -7.24 2.89 10.49
CA LYS A 172 -6.33 3.76 11.26
C LYS A 172 -5.16 4.25 10.42
N GLN A 173 -4.56 3.38 9.60
CA GLN A 173 -3.49 3.76 8.69
C GLN A 173 -3.96 4.78 7.64
N LEU A 174 -5.17 4.59 7.10
CA LEU A 174 -5.75 5.51 6.13
C LEU A 174 -6.12 6.86 6.76
N ASP A 175 -6.57 6.87 8.01
CA ASP A 175 -6.78 8.10 8.79
C ASP A 175 -5.47 8.89 8.97
N LEU A 176 -4.40 8.23 9.44
CA LEU A 176 -3.08 8.85 9.59
C LEU A 176 -2.54 9.42 8.28
N PHE A 177 -2.71 8.67 7.19
CA PHE A 177 -2.34 9.11 5.85
C PHE A 177 -3.13 10.35 5.41
N THR A 178 -4.44 10.33 5.60
CA THR A 178 -5.35 11.43 5.27
C THR A 178 -4.99 12.69 6.05
N ASP A 179 -4.72 12.56 7.35
CA ASP A 179 -4.29 13.66 8.21
C ASP A 179 -2.96 14.25 7.77
N ALA A 180 -1.96 13.42 7.45
CA ALA A 180 -0.68 13.89 6.93
C ALA A 180 -0.84 14.68 5.61
N TRP A 181 -1.76 14.28 4.73
CA TRP A 181 -2.04 14.99 3.48
C TRP A 181 -2.79 16.30 3.71
N ARG A 182 -3.70 16.34 4.69
CA ARG A 182 -4.36 17.59 5.12
C ARG A 182 -3.34 18.57 5.70
N GLU A 183 -2.43 18.11 6.54
CA GLU A 183 -1.34 18.94 7.08
C GLU A 183 -0.42 19.46 5.98
N TYR A 184 -0.06 18.60 5.02
CA TYR A 184 0.71 19.01 3.85
C TYR A 184 0.01 20.12 3.05
N LEU A 185 -1.28 19.97 2.78
CA LEU A 185 -2.06 21.00 2.07
C LEU A 185 -2.12 22.30 2.87
N ALA A 186 -2.41 22.23 4.17
CA ALA A 186 -2.43 23.41 5.04
C ALA A 186 -1.07 24.12 5.08
N PHE A 187 0.02 23.36 5.02
CA PHE A 187 1.37 23.92 4.89
C PHE A 187 1.59 24.60 3.53
N ALA A 188 1.20 23.93 2.44
CA ALA A 188 1.32 24.44 1.08
C ALA A 188 0.57 25.78 0.92
N ASP A 189 -0.65 25.86 1.43
CA ASP A 189 -1.49 27.06 1.37
C ASP A 189 -0.89 28.22 2.19
N LYS A 190 -0.36 27.95 3.39
CA LYS A 190 0.16 28.99 4.28
C LYS A 190 1.51 29.58 3.84
N ARG A 191 2.42 28.75 3.30
CA ARG A 191 3.82 29.15 3.06
C ARG A 191 4.21 29.16 1.59
N GLY A 192 3.39 28.58 0.72
CA GLY A 192 3.77 28.23 -0.64
C GLY A 192 4.83 27.14 -0.68
N LEU A 193 4.78 26.30 -1.71
CA LEU A 193 5.80 25.28 -1.96
C LEU A 193 7.05 25.92 -2.60
N ARG A 194 7.93 26.50 -1.78
CA ARG A 194 9.27 27.00 -2.15
C ARG A 194 10.38 25.97 -1.90
N LEU A 195 11.14 25.63 -2.95
CA LEU A 195 12.23 24.66 -2.89
C LEU A 195 13.12 24.74 -1.64
N GLY A 196 13.37 23.59 -1.01
CA GLY A 196 14.48 23.35 -0.09
C GLY A 196 14.46 24.12 1.24
N ARG A 197 13.52 25.06 1.45
CA ARG A 197 13.37 25.79 2.72
C ARG A 197 12.47 25.09 3.73
N HIS A 198 11.79 24.02 3.33
CA HIS A 198 10.69 23.43 4.10
C HIS A 198 11.07 22.24 4.96
N LEU A 199 12.17 21.56 4.64
CA LEU A 199 12.69 20.54 5.54
C LEU A 199 13.06 21.24 6.85
N ARG A 200 12.31 20.90 7.91
CA ARG A 200 12.60 21.42 9.25
C ARG A 200 14.05 21.03 9.60
N PRO A 201 14.79 21.85 10.36
CA PRO A 201 16.16 21.51 10.76
C PRO A 201 16.27 20.09 11.34
N ALA A 202 15.30 19.69 12.18
CA ALA A 202 15.20 18.33 12.72
C ALA A 202 15.06 17.24 11.64
N GLN A 203 14.25 17.47 10.59
CA GLN A 203 14.10 16.50 9.50
C GLN A 203 15.35 16.39 8.63
N ARG A 204 16.14 17.46 8.49
CA ARG A 204 17.43 17.39 7.77
C ARG A 204 18.47 16.56 8.51
N GLN A 205 18.37 16.51 9.84
CA GLN A 205 19.25 15.66 10.66
C GLN A 205 18.94 14.18 10.47
N LEU A 206 17.71 13.83 10.08
CA LEU A 206 17.27 12.46 9.81
C LEU A 206 17.66 11.93 8.42
N LEU A 207 18.17 12.80 7.53
CA LEU A 207 18.63 12.35 6.22
C LEU A 207 19.93 11.55 6.37
N SER A 208 20.10 10.50 5.56
CA SER A 208 21.40 9.83 5.44
C SER A 208 22.43 10.77 4.82
N GLU A 209 23.73 10.49 5.01
CA GLU A 209 24.80 11.31 4.41
C GLU A 209 24.70 11.34 2.88
N ASP A 210 24.38 10.21 2.25
CA ASP A 210 24.16 10.14 0.80
C ASP A 210 22.99 11.04 0.34
N GLN A 211 21.87 11.02 1.08
CA GLN A 211 20.73 11.89 0.80
C GLN A 211 21.08 13.36 0.97
N LYS A 212 21.86 13.71 1.99
CA LYS A 212 22.36 15.07 2.21
C LYS A 212 23.24 15.52 1.05
N GLN A 213 24.15 14.66 0.58
CA GLN A 213 25.06 14.94 -0.53
C GLN A 213 24.29 15.12 -1.85
N GLN A 214 23.30 14.26 -2.12
CA GLN A 214 22.43 14.40 -3.29
C GLN A 214 21.63 15.72 -3.24
N LEU A 215 21.08 16.07 -2.08
CA LEU A 215 20.33 17.30 -1.90
C LEU A 215 21.23 18.54 -2.07
N GLN A 216 22.51 18.43 -1.71
CA GLN A 216 23.51 19.46 -1.97
C GLN A 216 23.82 19.59 -3.47
N SER A 217 24.04 18.47 -4.16
CA SER A 217 24.25 18.45 -5.62
C SER A 217 23.10 19.12 -6.39
N ILE A 218 21.84 18.88 -6.00
CA ILE A 218 20.67 19.53 -6.61
C ILE A 218 20.68 21.05 -6.38
N LYS A 219 21.06 21.51 -5.18
CA LYS A 219 21.16 22.94 -4.88
C LYS A 219 22.24 23.61 -5.73
N ASP A 220 23.39 22.96 -5.87
CA ASP A 220 24.50 23.47 -6.66
C ASP A 220 24.14 23.53 -8.14
N ALA A 221 23.50 22.49 -8.67
CA ALA A 221 22.96 22.49 -10.03
C ALA A 221 21.95 23.62 -10.26
N HIS A 222 21.03 23.84 -9.33
CA HIS A 222 20.05 24.93 -9.43
C HIS A 222 20.71 26.31 -9.36
N ARG A 223 21.79 26.47 -8.60
CA ARG A 223 22.58 27.72 -8.59
C ARG A 223 23.19 27.95 -9.98
N LEU A 224 23.84 26.94 -10.55
CA LEU A 224 24.44 27.02 -11.89
C LEU A 224 23.42 27.37 -12.98
N PHE A 225 22.23 26.75 -12.97
CA PHE A 225 21.18 27.09 -13.93
C PHE A 225 20.73 28.55 -13.83
N ARG A 226 20.60 29.08 -12.61
CA ARG A 226 20.23 30.49 -12.42
C ARG A 226 21.30 31.44 -12.96
N GLU A 227 22.57 31.13 -12.71
CA GLU A 227 23.69 31.93 -13.23
C GLU A 227 23.75 31.90 -14.76
N GLN A 228 23.45 30.76 -15.37
CA GLN A 228 23.35 30.65 -16.84
C GLN A 228 22.19 31.46 -17.41
N SER A 229 21.02 31.49 -16.75
CA SER A 229 19.89 32.30 -17.19
C SER A 229 20.22 33.79 -17.18
N HIS A 230 20.91 34.29 -16.16
CA HIS A 230 21.30 35.71 -16.10
C HIS A 230 22.31 36.10 -17.19
N LYS A 231 23.25 35.21 -17.54
CA LYS A 231 24.20 35.47 -18.64
C LYS A 231 23.54 35.53 -20.01
N ALA A 232 22.43 34.81 -20.21
CA ALA A 232 21.71 34.84 -21.48
C ALA A 232 20.96 36.17 -21.70
N ASP A 233 20.45 36.77 -20.63
CA ASP A 233 19.74 38.06 -20.70
C ASP A 233 20.69 39.25 -20.94
N GLU A 234 21.96 39.15 -20.57
CA GLU A 234 22.96 40.24 -20.73
C GLU A 234 23.50 40.35 -22.17
N LEU A 235 23.22 39.37 -23.03
CA LEU A 235 23.68 39.33 -24.43
C LEU A 235 22.61 39.81 -25.44
N GLN A 236 21.45 40.28 -24.97
CA GLN A 236 20.38 40.87 -25.79
C GLN A 236 20.33 42.39 -25.67
#